data_AF-A0A0G4GDQ0-F1
#
_entry.id   AF-A0A0G4GDQ0-F1
#
_cell.length_a   1.000
_cell.length_b   1.000
_cell.length_c   1.000
_cell.angle_alpha   90.00
_cell.angle_beta   90.00
_cell.angle_gamma   90.00
#
_symmetry.space_group_name_H-M   'P 1'
#
loop_
_entity.id
_entity.type
_entity.pdbx_description
1 polymer ?
#
loop_
_entity_poly.entity_id
_entity_poly.type
_entity_poly.pdbx_seq_one_letter_code
_entity_poly.pdbx_strand_id
1 'polypeptide(L)'
;MVLPNHPVRKEKCGVYLAKMNDDYNRSLTYEVQLVNGDAKVRSTRDFSRSEYEGGCGVPEFCSSEQLLSAARETEKGALEVCVRLSAPKPKKTTEKLFVNGYDE
;
A
#
# COMPACT_ATOMS: atom_id res chain seq x y z
N MET A 1 -14.86 -5.51 -42.95
CA MET A 1 -13.91 -4.54 -42.35
C MET A 1 -13.71 -4.94 -40.90
N VAL A 2 -12.55 -5.49 -40.56
CA VAL A 2 -12.17 -5.79 -39.17
C VAL A 2 -11.48 -4.54 -38.64
N LEU A 3 -12.07 -3.89 -37.63
CA LEU A 3 -11.43 -2.76 -36.97
C LEU A 3 -10.08 -3.22 -36.40
N PRO A 4 -8.99 -2.43 -36.53
CA PRO A 4 -7.72 -2.78 -35.93
C PRO A 4 -7.91 -2.94 -34.42
N ASN A 5 -7.52 -4.10 -33.90
CA ASN A 5 -7.41 -4.40 -32.47
C ASN A 5 -6.75 -3.21 -31.79
N HIS A 6 -7.55 -2.39 -31.11
CA HIS A 6 -6.99 -1.45 -30.16
C HIS A 6 -6.18 -2.28 -29.17
N PRO A 7 -4.94 -1.91 -28.83
CA PRO A 7 -4.27 -2.57 -27.72
C PRO A 7 -5.21 -2.42 -26.54
N VAL A 8 -5.73 -3.54 -26.04
CA VAL A 8 -6.47 -3.59 -24.78
C VAL A 8 -5.54 -2.94 -23.79
N ARG A 9 -5.80 -1.68 -23.42
CA ARG A 9 -5.05 -1.00 -22.38
C ARG A 9 -5.28 -1.89 -21.17
N LYS A 10 -4.25 -2.65 -20.77
CA LYS A 10 -4.30 -3.42 -19.53
C LYS A 10 -4.35 -2.37 -18.44
N GLU A 11 -5.55 -1.99 -18.04
CA GLU A 11 -5.77 -1.06 -16.96
C GLU A 11 -5.05 -1.61 -15.72
N LYS A 12 -4.19 -0.78 -15.15
CA LYS A 12 -3.35 -1.11 -13.99
C LYS A 12 -3.89 -0.38 -12.78
N CYS A 13 -3.81 -1.05 -11.64
CA CYS A 13 -4.19 -0.50 -10.36
C CYS A 13 -2.93 -0.30 -9.52
N GLY A 14 -2.84 0.86 -8.89
CA GLY A 14 -1.75 1.19 -7.98
C GLY A 14 -2.20 1.18 -6.52
N VAL A 15 -1.27 0.92 -5.61
CA VAL A 15 -1.47 1.08 -4.16
C VAL A 15 -0.41 2.03 -3.61
N TYR A 16 -0.84 2.98 -2.78
CA TYR A 16 0.01 4.02 -2.22
C TYR A 16 -0.20 4.13 -0.71
N LEU A 17 0.88 4.35 0.01
CA LEU A 17 0.93 4.68 1.42
C LEU A 17 1.29 6.17 1.55
N ALA A 18 0.44 6.93 2.22
CA ALA A 18 0.68 8.34 2.53
C ALA A 18 1.08 8.51 4.00
N LYS A 19 2.05 9.39 4.24
CA LYS A 19 2.48 9.79 5.58
C LYS A 19 1.49 10.82 6.11
N MET A 20 0.68 10.43 7.10
CA MET A 20 -0.34 11.30 7.71
C MET A 20 0.12 11.97 9.01
N ASN A 21 1.35 11.74 9.45
CA ASN A 21 1.92 12.41 10.62
C ASN A 21 3.41 12.68 10.40
N ASP A 22 3.84 13.91 10.69
CA ASP A 22 5.22 14.36 10.59
C ASP A 22 6.18 13.73 11.58
N ASP A 23 5.69 13.19 12.70
CA ASP A 23 6.50 12.58 13.75
C ASP A 23 7.25 11.33 13.28
N TYR A 24 6.78 10.66 12.22
CA TYR A 24 7.44 9.49 11.67
C TYR A 24 8.52 9.87 10.66
N ASN A 25 9.78 9.85 11.10
CA ASN A 25 10.95 10.22 10.31
C ASN A 25 11.96 9.07 10.13
N ARG A 26 11.50 7.81 10.21
CA ARG A 26 12.35 6.61 10.13
C ARG A 26 12.03 5.78 8.89
N SER A 27 12.86 4.78 8.62
CA SER A 27 12.57 3.79 7.58
C SER A 27 11.41 2.88 8.00
N LEU A 28 10.49 2.59 7.08
CA LEU A 28 9.37 1.68 7.27
C LEU A 28 9.44 0.58 6.22
N THR A 29 9.39 -0.68 6.63
CA THR A 29 9.14 -1.80 5.71
C THR A 29 7.63 -1.99 5.62
N TYR A 30 7.10 -2.02 4.41
CA TYR A 30 5.71 -2.35 4.15
C TYR A 30 5.59 -3.58 3.25
N GLU A 31 4.56 -4.37 3.50
CA GLU A 31 4.11 -5.46 2.65
C GLU A 31 2.63 -5.24 2.35
N VAL A 32 2.27 -5.23 1.06
CA VAL A 32 0.89 -5.12 0.59
C VAL A 32 0.55 -6.40 -0.16
N GLN A 33 -0.59 -6.99 0.16
CA GLN A 33 -1.10 -8.20 -0.48
C GLN A 33 -2.57 -8.01 -0.83
N LEU A 34 -2.92 -8.34 -2.08
CA LEU A 34 -4.31 -8.50 -2.51
C LEU A 34 -4.85 -9.82 -1.94
N VAL A 35 -5.93 -9.76 -1.16
CA VAL A 35 -6.59 -10.98 -0.66
C VAL A 35 -7.28 -11.68 -1.84
N ASN A 36 -7.23 -13.00 -1.89
CA ASN A 36 -7.75 -13.81 -3.01
C ASN A 36 -7.14 -13.44 -4.38
N GLY A 37 -5.88 -12.99 -4.38
CA GLY A 37 -5.14 -12.72 -5.61
C GLY A 37 -3.64 -12.94 -5.43
N ASP A 38 -2.93 -12.95 -6.56
CA ASP A 38 -1.48 -13.21 -6.58
C ASP A 38 -0.62 -11.96 -6.35
N ALA A 39 -1.23 -10.77 -6.34
CA ALA A 39 -0.52 -9.51 -6.22
C ALA A 39 0.00 -9.32 -4.79
N LYS A 40 1.34 -9.34 -4.65
CA LYS A 40 2.03 -9.10 -3.40
C LYS A 40 3.30 -8.29 -3.65
N VAL A 41 3.54 -7.28 -2.82
CA VAL A 41 4.77 -6.49 -2.85
C VAL A 41 5.28 -6.26 -1.44
N ARG A 42 6.60 -6.24 -1.29
CA ARG A 42 7.28 -5.85 -0.06
C ARG A 42 8.38 -4.86 -0.41
N SER A 43 8.42 -3.74 0.29
CA SER A 43 9.42 -2.70 0.06
C SER A 43 9.76 -1.98 1.37
N THR A 44 10.89 -1.28 1.38
CA THR A 44 11.32 -0.44 2.50
C THR A 44 11.49 0.98 2.01
N ARG A 45 10.87 1.93 2.72
CA ARG A 45 10.94 3.36 2.39
C ARG A 45 11.47 4.15 3.57
N ASP A 46 12.39 5.05 3.30
CA ASP A 46 12.79 6.06 4.28
C ASP A 46 11.83 7.26 4.24
N PHE A 47 11.16 7.52 5.35
CA PHE A 47 10.24 8.65 5.52
C PHE A 47 10.90 9.87 6.19
N SER A 48 12.20 9.82 6.50
CA SER A 48 12.95 10.92 7.13
C SER A 48 12.90 12.24 6.35
N ARG A 49 12.73 12.16 5.02
CA ARG A 49 12.65 13.29 4.10
C ARG A 49 11.28 13.42 3.42
N SER A 50 10.30 12.62 3.84
CA SER A 50 8.95 12.69 3.29
C SER A 50 8.17 13.79 3.99
N GLU A 51 7.61 14.69 3.20
CA GLU A 51 6.67 15.72 3.65
C GLU A 51 5.37 15.08 4.16
N TYR A 52 4.62 15.82 4.99
CA TYR A 52 3.23 15.51 5.34
C TYR A 52 2.40 15.28 4.07
N GLU A 53 1.52 14.28 4.08
CA GLU A 53 0.75 13.78 2.93
C GLU A 53 1.59 13.22 1.75
N GLY A 54 2.92 13.36 1.81
CA GLY A 54 3.84 12.67 0.93
C GLY A 54 3.76 11.15 1.10
N GLY A 55 4.06 10.40 0.04
CA GLY A 55 3.85 8.96 0.05
C GLY A 55 4.83 8.15 -0.80
N CYS A 56 4.62 6.84 -0.73
CA CYS A 56 5.27 5.88 -1.61
C CYS A 56 4.27 4.79 -1.99
N GLY A 57 4.47 4.17 -3.15
CA GLY A 57 3.56 3.13 -3.60
C GLY A 57 4.10 2.37 -4.78
N VAL A 58 3.23 1.52 -5.32
CA VAL A 58 3.48 0.70 -6.49
C VAL A 58 2.41 1.05 -7.52
N PRO A 59 2.75 1.83 -8.56
CA PRO A 59 1.78 2.33 -9.54
C PRO A 59 1.15 1.22 -10.39
N GLU A 60 1.84 0.10 -10.53
CA GLU A 60 1.37 -1.09 -11.26
C GLU A 60 1.34 -2.30 -10.33
N PHE A 61 0.61 -2.20 -9.22
CA PHE A 61 0.51 -3.27 -8.22
C PHE A 61 -0.21 -4.51 -8.77
N CYS A 62 -1.31 -4.32 -9.49
CA CYS A 62 -2.04 -5.40 -10.17
C CYS A 62 -2.75 -4.90 -11.43
N SER A 63 -3.31 -5.81 -12.24
CA SER A 63 -4.26 -5.43 -13.29
C SER A 63 -5.68 -5.27 -12.75
N SER A 64 -6.52 -4.53 -13.47
CA SER A 64 -7.96 -4.47 -13.17
C SER A 64 -8.63 -5.85 -13.18
N GLU A 65 -8.16 -6.77 -14.04
CA GLU A 65 -8.65 -8.15 -14.08
C GLU A 65 -8.34 -8.90 -12.79
N GLN A 66 -7.13 -8.77 -12.27
CA GLN A 66 -6.75 -9.38 -10.98
C GLN A 66 -7.57 -8.78 -9.83
N LEU A 67 -7.79 -7.47 -9.83
CA LEU A 67 -8.59 -6.77 -8.83
C LEU A 67 -10.05 -7.27 -8.85
N LEU A 68 -10.65 -7.36 -10.04
CA LEU A 68 -12.02 -7.85 -10.22
C LEU A 68 -12.16 -9.33 -9.88
N SER A 69 -11.17 -10.17 -10.23
CA SER A 69 -11.16 -11.58 -9.86
C SER A 69 -11.12 -11.74 -8.34
N ALA A 70 -10.19 -11.07 -7.68
CA ALA A 70 -10.04 -11.10 -6.23
C ALA A 70 -11.33 -10.65 -5.51
N ALA A 71 -11.95 -9.57 -5.98
CA ALA A 71 -13.20 -9.08 -5.41
C ALA A 71 -14.34 -10.09 -5.55
N ARG A 72 -14.46 -10.79 -6.69
CA ARG A 72 -15.50 -11.82 -6.90
C ARG A 72 -15.35 -13.04 -5.99
N GLU A 73 -14.15 -13.29 -5.49
CA GLU A 73 -13.86 -14.41 -4.59
C GLU A 73 -14.14 -14.08 -3.11
N THR A 74 -14.42 -12.82 -2.75
CA THR A 74 -14.83 -12.45 -1.39
C THR A 74 -16.34 -12.51 -1.21
N GLU A 75 -16.77 -12.61 0.05
CA GLU A 75 -18.18 -12.49 0.38
C GLU A 75 -18.70 -11.10 -0.03
N LYS A 76 -19.80 -11.06 -0.80
CA LYS A 76 -20.46 -9.82 -1.28
C LYS A 76 -19.65 -8.99 -2.29
N GLY A 77 -18.56 -9.51 -2.84
CA GLY A 77 -17.82 -8.81 -3.90
C GLY A 77 -16.89 -7.70 -3.40
N ALA A 78 -16.53 -7.70 -2.12
CA ALA A 78 -15.63 -6.71 -1.53
C ALA A 78 -14.18 -6.87 -2.04
N LEU A 79 -13.46 -5.75 -2.21
CA LEU A 79 -12.02 -5.81 -2.47
C LEU A 79 -11.26 -5.70 -1.14
N GLU A 80 -10.51 -6.74 -0.80
CA GLU A 80 -9.73 -6.79 0.44
C GLU A 80 -8.24 -6.70 0.16
N VAL A 81 -7.55 -5.83 0.90
CA VAL A 81 -6.09 -5.65 0.81
C VAL A 81 -5.51 -5.72 2.21
N CYS A 82 -4.50 -6.57 2.40
CA CYS A 82 -3.76 -6.67 3.65
C CYS A 82 -2.50 -5.81 3.56
N VAL A 83 -2.34 -4.89 4.50
CA VAL A 83 -1.14 -4.06 4.64
C VAL A 83 -0.45 -4.42 5.95
N ARG A 84 0.81 -4.83 5.87
CA ARG A 84 1.67 -5.10 7.02
C ARG A 84 2.78 -4.07 7.07
N LEU A 85 2.87 -3.35 8.18
CA LEU A 85 3.88 -2.33 8.42
C LEU A 85 4.86 -2.83 9.48
N SER A 86 6.15 -2.53 9.29
CA SER A 86 7.21 -2.92 10.21
C SER A 86 8.21 -1.79 10.35
N ALA A 87 8.28 -1.22 11.54
CA ALA A 87 9.27 -0.23 11.91
C ALA A 87 10.50 -0.93 12.54
N PRO A 88 11.72 -0.39 12.34
CA PRO A 88 12.91 -0.84 13.04
C PRO A 88 12.70 -0.76 14.56
N LYS A 89 13.13 -1.79 15.30
CA LYS A 89 13.15 -1.72 16.75
C LYS A 89 14.03 -0.54 17.18
N PRO A 90 13.59 0.31 18.12
CA PRO A 90 14.47 1.33 18.67
C PRO A 90 15.72 0.65 19.23
N LYS A 91 16.90 1.09 18.83
CA LYS A 91 18.13 0.74 19.55
C LYS A 91 17.93 1.28 20.97
N LYS A 92 18.06 0.43 21.99
CA LYS A 92 17.77 0.74 23.40
C LYS A 92 18.38 2.09 23.82
N THR A 93 17.57 3.15 23.74
CA THR A 93 17.69 4.35 24.56
C THR A 93 16.31 5.00 24.61
N THR A 94 15.93 5.33 25.82
CA THR A 94 14.71 5.97 26.28
C THR A 94 14.33 7.20 25.46
N GLU A 95 13.51 7.05 24.44
CA GLU A 95 12.66 8.14 23.94
C GLU A 95 11.22 7.71 24.15
N LYS A 96 10.53 8.40 25.07
CA LYS A 96 9.09 8.26 25.26
C LYS A 96 8.42 8.57 23.92
N LEU A 97 7.85 7.56 23.29
CA LEU A 97 6.88 7.75 22.22
C LEU A 97 5.66 8.41 22.85
N PHE A 98 5.51 9.71 22.67
CA PHE A 98 4.25 10.40 22.91
C PHE A 98 3.29 9.94 21.81
N VAL A 99 2.49 8.93 22.12
CA VAL A 99 1.33 8.60 21.29
C VAL A 99 0.25 9.59 21.69
N ASN A 100 0.06 10.64 20.90
CA ASN A 100 -1.15 11.44 21.00
C ASN A 100 -2.29 10.57 20.48
N GLY A 101 -2.97 9.88 21.40
CA GLY A 101 -4.25 9.26 21.11
C GLY A 101 -5.23 10.36 20.72
N TYR A 102 -5.95 10.16 19.62
CA TYR A 102 -7.18 10.88 19.38
C TYR A 102 -8.24 10.22 20.26
N ASP A 103 -8.70 10.92 21.30
CA ASP A 103 -9.94 10.55 22.00
C ASP A 103 -11.12 10.75 21.02
N GLU A 104 -12.01 9.75 20.98
CA GLU A 104 -13.31 9.80 20.27
C GLU A 104 -14.29 10.80 20.91
#